data_AF-A0A502BNE3-F1
#
_entry.id   AF-A0A502BNE3-F1
#
_cell.length_a   1.000
_cell.length_b   1.000
_cell.length_c   1.000
_cell.angle_alpha   90.00
_cell.angle_beta   90.00
_cell.angle_gamma   90.00
#
_symmetry.space_group_name_H-M   'P 1'
#
loop_
_entity.id
_entity.type
_entity.pdbx_description
1 polymer ?
#
loop_
_entity_poly.entity_id
_entity_poly.type
_entity_poly.pdbx_seq_one_letter_code
_entity_poly.pdbx_strand_id
1 'polypeptide(L)'
;MEHIRVEIQHNIKGFLMSSTSNDSPIVHLVIADVWNEGEEESIEVHLLLKSGDDEDLVQTVLAILAEEGYHEAELVEMGTITEEPEEEPHKSAWHTALTGEVALIEFEGDEEEEEE
;
A
#
# COMPACT_ATOMS: atom_id res chain seq x y z
N MET A 1 -10.64 -19.15 5.74
CA MET A 1 -9.41 -18.93 4.94
C MET A 1 -9.73 -17.77 4.04
N GLU A 2 -9.58 -16.56 4.57
CA GLU A 2 -9.87 -15.31 3.86
C GLU A 2 -8.98 -15.22 2.61
N HIS A 3 -9.61 -14.90 1.48
CA HIS A 3 -8.92 -14.69 0.22
C HIS A 3 -8.56 -13.21 0.12
N ILE A 4 -7.49 -12.82 0.78
CA ILE A 4 -6.91 -11.47 0.61
C ILE A 4 -6.43 -11.36 -0.84
N ARG A 5 -7.02 -10.41 -1.58
CA ARG A 5 -6.70 -10.18 -2.99
C ARG A 5 -5.56 -9.17 -3.08
N VAL A 6 -4.33 -9.67 -3.22
CA VAL A 6 -3.17 -8.82 -3.51
C VAL A 6 -3.13 -8.59 -5.03
N GLU A 7 -3.51 -7.39 -5.48
CA GLU A 7 -3.37 -7.00 -6.89
C GLU A 7 -1.96 -6.41 -7.13
N ILE A 8 -1.18 -7.10 -7.97
CA ILE A 8 0.24 -6.80 -8.19
C ILE A 8 0.39 -5.98 -9.47
N GLN A 9 0.73 -4.69 -9.36
CA GLN A 9 0.91 -3.80 -10.52
C GLN A 9 2.37 -3.87 -11.05
N HIS A 10 2.59 -4.58 -12.15
CA HIS A 10 3.89 -4.65 -12.84
C HIS A 10 4.11 -3.41 -13.73
N ASN A 11 4.89 -2.41 -13.27
CA ASN A 11 5.33 -1.31 -14.13
C ASN A 11 6.74 -1.58 -14.72
N ILE A 12 6.78 -2.16 -15.92
CA ILE A 12 8.03 -2.37 -16.68
C ILE A 12 8.43 -1.11 -17.46
N LYS A 13 9.44 -0.38 -16.97
CA LYS A 13 10.32 0.39 -17.87
C LYS A 13 11.73 0.50 -17.33
N GLY A 14 12.65 -0.12 -18.07
CA GLY A 14 14.06 -0.23 -17.70
C GLY A 14 14.70 1.10 -17.32
N PHE A 15 15.28 1.13 -16.13
CA PHE A 15 16.12 2.21 -15.63
C PHE A 15 17.43 1.61 -15.09
N LEU A 16 18.54 2.28 -15.40
CA LEU A 16 19.90 1.79 -15.17
C LEU A 16 20.22 1.57 -13.69
N MET A 17 20.87 0.45 -13.39
CA MET A 17 21.58 0.21 -12.13
C MET A 17 22.75 1.19 -12.00
N SER A 18 22.68 2.07 -10.99
CA SER A 18 23.86 2.65 -10.34
C SER A 18 23.84 2.23 -8.88
N SER A 19 24.66 1.24 -8.54
CA SER A 19 24.83 0.76 -7.17
C SER A 19 25.66 1.76 -6.37
N THR A 20 25.13 2.26 -5.24
CA THR A 20 25.80 2.31 -3.93
C THR A 20 24.95 3.10 -2.93
N SER A 21 24.11 2.41 -2.16
CA SER A 21 23.78 2.77 -0.77
C SER A 21 23.49 1.46 -0.05
N ASN A 22 24.26 1.16 0.99
CA ASN A 22 23.98 0.07 1.93
C ASN A 22 22.92 0.59 2.91
N ASP A 23 21.77 0.96 2.35
CA ASP A 23 20.64 1.52 3.07
C ASP A 23 19.60 0.40 3.13
N SER A 24 19.28 -0.04 4.35
CA SER A 24 18.17 -0.97 4.57
C SER A 24 16.98 -0.46 3.78
N PRO A 25 16.28 -1.29 2.99
CA PRO A 25 15.21 -0.81 2.14
C PRO A 25 14.14 -0.16 3.03
N ILE A 26 14.01 1.16 2.91
CA ILE A 26 12.97 1.93 3.60
C ILE A 26 11.66 1.69 2.84
N VAL A 27 10.73 1.01 3.48
CA VAL A 27 9.36 0.85 2.98
C VAL A 27 8.48 1.86 3.70
N HIS A 28 7.70 2.61 2.96
CA HIS A 28 6.69 3.50 3.54
C HIS A 28 5.43 2.70 3.83
N LEU A 29 4.84 2.93 5.00
CA LEU A 29 3.48 2.49 5.34
C LEU A 29 2.60 3.72 5.37
N VAL A 30 1.52 3.72 4.61
CA VAL A 30 0.53 4.80 4.62
C VAL A 30 -0.84 4.21 4.90
N ILE A 31 -1.50 4.75 5.92
CA ILE A 31 -2.87 4.44 6.31
C ILE A 31 -3.76 5.54 5.75
N ALA A 32 -4.78 5.15 5.00
CA ALA A 32 -5.74 6.08 4.41
C ALA A 32 -7.15 5.55 4.56
N ASP A 33 -8.10 6.48 4.72
CA ASP A 33 -9.51 6.21 4.54
C ASP A 33 -9.87 6.55 3.09
N VAL A 34 -10.57 5.65 2.40
CA VAL A 34 -10.97 5.86 1.00
C VAL A 34 -12.46 5.68 0.81
N TRP A 35 -13.02 6.44 -0.14
CA TRP A 35 -14.44 6.41 -0.45
C TRP A 35 -14.65 6.09 -1.92
N ASN A 36 -15.58 5.17 -2.21
CA ASN A 36 -16.06 4.95 -3.55
C ASN A 36 -17.05 6.05 -3.98
N GLU A 37 -17.26 6.16 -5.29
CA GLU A 37 -18.16 7.18 -5.84
C GLU A 37 -19.59 6.98 -5.32
N GLY A 38 -20.06 7.93 -4.51
CA GLY A 38 -21.43 7.95 -3.99
C GLY A 38 -21.64 7.16 -2.70
N GLU A 39 -20.58 6.64 -2.09
CA GLU A 39 -20.64 5.99 -0.77
C GLU A 39 -20.30 6.98 0.35
N GLU A 40 -20.97 6.82 1.50
CA GLU A 40 -20.72 7.63 2.70
C GLU A 40 -19.77 6.91 3.69
N GLU A 41 -19.62 5.60 3.55
CA GLU A 41 -18.75 4.77 4.38
C GLU A 41 -17.33 4.75 3.80
N SER A 42 -16.34 4.90 4.66
CA SER A 42 -14.92 4.81 4.31
C SER A 42 -14.41 3.39 4.48
N ILE A 43 -13.50 2.99 3.61
CA ILE A 43 -12.72 1.75 3.73
C ILE A 43 -11.33 2.15 4.22
N GLU A 44 -10.84 1.52 5.29
CA GLU A 44 -9.45 1.72 5.73
C GLU A 44 -8.52 0.91 4.81
N VAL A 45 -7.50 1.56 4.28
CA VAL A 45 -6.50 0.92 3.44
C VAL A 45 -5.08 1.18 3.96
N HIS A 46 -4.26 0.13 3.91
CA HIS A 46 -2.83 0.22 4.20
C HIS A 46 -2.03 0.03 2.91
N LEU A 47 -1.25 1.04 2.55
CA LEU A 47 -0.35 1.01 1.41
C LEU A 47 1.09 0.82 1.88
N LEU A 48 1.77 -0.15 1.27
CA LEU A 48 3.20 -0.38 1.44
C LEU A 48 3.89 -0.18 0.10
N LEU A 49 4.84 0.76 0.06
CA LEU A 49 5.58 1.09 -1.14
C LEU A 49 6.99 1.56 -0.83
N LYS A 50 7.91 1.32 -1.76
CA LYS A 50 9.21 1.98 -1.76
C LYS A 50 9.10 3.28 -2.54
N SER A 51 9.54 4.38 -1.93
CA SER A 51 9.64 5.68 -2.62
C SER A 51 11.11 6.05 -2.80
N GLY A 52 11.44 6.69 -3.91
CA GLY A 52 12.73 7.35 -4.11
C GLY A 52 12.84 8.63 -3.28
N ASP A 53 14.07 9.05 -2.98
CA ASP A 53 14.38 10.25 -2.18
C ASP A 53 13.79 11.56 -2.74
N ASP A 54 13.60 11.63 -4.07
CA ASP A 54 13.12 12.84 -4.77
C ASP A 54 11.60 12.83 -5.03
N GLU A 55 10.88 11.79 -4.61
CA GLU A 55 9.45 11.62 -4.91
C GLU A 55 8.57 12.20 -3.79
N ASP A 56 7.49 12.90 -4.18
CA ASP A 56 6.47 13.38 -3.24
C ASP A 56 5.55 12.21 -2.88
N LEU A 57 5.81 11.59 -1.74
CA LEU A 57 5.09 10.41 -1.26
C LEU A 57 3.58 10.61 -1.20
N VAL A 58 3.11 11.80 -0.79
CA VAL A 58 1.67 12.11 -0.71
C VAL A 58 1.05 12.09 -2.11
N GLN A 59 1.69 12.77 -3.07
CA GLN A 59 1.21 12.77 -4.45
C GLN A 59 1.23 11.37 -5.06
N THR A 60 2.28 10.59 -4.80
CA THR A 60 2.39 9.20 -5.27
C THR A 60 1.27 8.34 -4.73
N VAL A 61 1.00 8.38 -3.42
CA VAL A 61 -0.07 7.59 -2.80
C VAL A 61 -1.44 7.99 -3.33
N LEU A 62 -1.74 9.30 -3.42
CA LEU A 62 -3.02 9.76 -3.96
C LEU A 62 -3.20 9.36 -5.43
N ALA A 63 -2.13 9.37 -6.23
CA ALA A 63 -2.17 8.91 -7.61
C ALA A 63 -2.49 7.41 -7.69
N ILE A 64 -1.85 6.59 -6.85
CA ILE A 64 -2.11 5.15 -6.77
C ILE A 64 -3.58 4.89 -6.40
N LEU A 65 -4.09 5.56 -5.35
CA LEU A 65 -5.47 5.38 -4.92
C LEU A 65 -6.48 5.79 -6.00
N ALA A 66 -6.20 6.87 -6.75
CA ALA A 66 -7.01 7.27 -7.88
C ALA A 66 -6.93 6.27 -9.06
N GLU A 67 -5.77 5.62 -9.27
CA GLU A 67 -5.61 4.57 -10.29
C GLU A 67 -6.35 3.28 -9.92
N GLU A 68 -6.44 2.95 -8.63
CA GLU A 68 -7.24 1.81 -8.13
C GLU A 68 -8.75 2.06 -8.24
N GLY A 69 -9.16 3.34 -8.30
CA GLY A 69 -10.53 3.74 -8.62
C GLY A 69 -11.31 4.37 -7.48
N TYR A 70 -10.67 4.67 -6.36
CA TYR A 70 -11.32 5.42 -5.28
C TYR A 70 -11.61 6.86 -5.71
N HIS A 71 -12.77 7.36 -5.28
CA HIS A 71 -13.24 8.69 -5.64
C HIS A 71 -12.63 9.77 -4.74
N GLU A 72 -12.52 9.48 -3.45
CA GLU A 72 -11.91 10.34 -2.44
C GLU A 72 -10.98 9.51 -1.54
N ALA A 73 -9.94 10.15 -1.02
CA ALA A 73 -8.98 9.54 -0.10
C ALA A 73 -8.49 10.57 0.91
N GLU A 74 -8.41 10.17 2.18
CA GLU A 74 -7.86 10.95 3.29
C GLU A 74 -6.69 10.16 3.88
N LEU A 75 -5.49 10.75 3.84
CA LEU A 75 -4.31 10.13 4.46
C LEU A 75 -4.34 10.37 5.97
N VAL A 76 -4.50 9.30 6.74
CA VAL A 76 -4.66 9.32 8.20
C VAL A 76 -3.29 9.29 8.89
N GLU A 77 -2.44 8.33 8.50
CA GLU A 77 -1.12 8.14 9.09
C GLU A 77 -0.09 7.78 8.03
N MET A 78 1.14 8.28 8.21
CA MET A 78 2.27 7.96 7.34
C MET A 78 3.49 7.62 8.19
N GLY A 79 4.08 6.46 7.92
CA GLY A 79 5.24 5.95 8.62
C GLY A 79 6.21 5.24 7.68
N THR A 80 7.26 4.66 8.29
CA THR A 80 8.26 3.87 7.58
C THR A 80 8.56 2.61 8.36
N ILE A 81 8.67 1.50 7.64
CA ILE A 81 9.03 0.18 8.14
C ILE A 81 10.42 -0.16 7.61
N THR A 82 11.37 -0.37 8.51
CA THR A 82 12.76 -0.71 8.19
C THR A 82 13.09 -2.19 8.41
N GLU A 83 12.18 -2.93 9.03
CA GLU A 83 12.33 -4.34 9.39
C GLU A 83 11.10 -5.13 8.93
N GLU A 84 11.25 -6.43 8.69
CA GLU A 84 10.15 -7.28 8.22
C GLU A 84 9.03 -7.36 9.28
N PRO A 85 7.77 -7.05 8.92
CA PRO A 85 6.62 -7.27 9.81
C PRO A 85 6.44 -8.77 10.13
N GLU A 86 5.97 -9.08 11.33
CA GLU A 86 5.71 -10.46 11.73
C GLU A 86 4.33 -10.96 11.27
N GLU A 87 3.35 -10.06 11.19
CA GLU A 87 1.95 -10.39 10.94
C GLU A 87 1.56 -10.23 9.46
N GLU A 88 0.71 -11.12 8.98
CA GLU A 88 0.00 -10.98 7.71
C GLU A 88 -1.25 -10.11 7.91
N PRO A 89 -1.69 -9.33 6.91
CA PRO A 89 -1.15 -9.24 5.54
C PRO A 89 0.07 -8.32 5.34
N HIS A 90 0.51 -7.58 6.37
CA HIS A 90 1.59 -6.59 6.25
C HIS A 90 2.94 -7.19 5.84
N LYS A 91 3.26 -8.41 6.31
CA LYS A 91 4.50 -9.10 5.96
C LYS A 91 4.61 -9.38 4.45
N SER A 92 3.58 -9.96 3.84
CA SER A 92 3.54 -10.20 2.39
C SER A 92 3.57 -8.89 1.60
N ALA A 93 2.82 -7.88 2.05
CA ALA A 93 2.83 -6.56 1.44
C ALA A 93 4.20 -5.89 1.50
N TRP A 94 4.93 -6.03 2.61
CA TRP A 94 6.29 -5.52 2.76
C TRP A 94 7.24 -6.17 1.76
N HIS A 95 7.18 -7.49 1.57
CA HIS A 95 7.97 -8.17 0.55
C HIS A 95 7.65 -7.69 -0.87
N THR A 96 6.38 -7.40 -1.15
CA THR A 96 5.95 -6.81 -2.44
C THR A 96 6.53 -5.40 -2.62
N ALA A 97 6.50 -4.57 -1.58
CA ALA A 97 7.16 -3.26 -1.62
C ALA A 97 8.67 -3.34 -1.90
N LEU A 98 9.34 -4.38 -1.39
CA LEU A 98 10.76 -4.62 -1.65
C LEU A 98 11.08 -4.98 -3.10
N THR A 99 10.13 -5.53 -3.87
CA THR A 99 10.33 -5.78 -5.31
C THR A 99 10.25 -4.49 -6.14
N GLY A 100 9.85 -3.38 -5.51
CA GLY A 100 9.57 -2.11 -6.17
C GLY A 100 8.12 -1.98 -6.64
N GLU A 101 7.27 -2.93 -6.26
CA GLU A 101 5.83 -2.89 -6.51
C GLU A 101 5.11 -2.19 -5.35
N VAL A 102 3.85 -1.81 -5.57
CA VAL A 102 3.00 -1.25 -4.50
C VAL A 102 2.11 -2.38 -4.00
N ALA A 103 1.98 -2.50 -2.69
CA ALA A 103 0.99 -3.36 -2.05
C ALA A 103 -0.08 -2.51 -1.38
N LEU A 104 -1.33 -2.80 -1.68
CA LEU A 104 -2.50 -2.18 -1.06
C LEU A 104 -3.28 -3.27 -0.32
N ILE A 105 -3.65 -2.98 0.92
CA ILE A 105 -4.42 -3.87 1.80
C ILE A 105 -5.69 -3.12 2.15
N GLU A 106 -6.84 -3.70 1.84
CA GLU A 106 -8.14 -3.15 2.22
C GLU A 106 -8.66 -3.86 3.48
N PHE A 107 -9.15 -3.08 4.44
CA PHE A 107 -9.83 -3.57 5.63
C PHE A 107 -11.31 -3.22 5.46
N GLU A 108 -12.06 -4.10 4.81
CA GLU A 108 -13.52 -4.02 4.80
C GLU A 108 -13.99 -4.21 6.25
N GLY A 109 -14.70 -3.23 6.80
CA GLY A 109 -15.15 -3.26 8.18
C GLY A 109 -16.13 -4.40 8.42
N ASP A 110 -15.68 -5.44 9.13
CA ASP A 110 -16.48 -6.50 9.75
C ASP A 110 -17.67 -7.00 8.88
N GLU A 111 -17.40 -7.90 7.93
CA GLU A 111 -18.38 -8.96 7.71
C GLU A 111 -18.32 -9.86 8.95
N GLU A 112 -19.18 -9.60 9.95
CA GLU A 112 -19.42 -10.54 11.03
C GLU A 112 -19.69 -11.92 10.40
N GLU A 113 -18.78 -12.87 10.58
CA GLU A 113 -19.06 -14.27 10.31
C GLU A 113 -20.19 -14.71 11.28
N GLU A 114 -21.45 -14.51 10.87
CA GLU A 114 -22.58 -15.24 11.45
C GLU A 114 -22.36 -16.73 11.13
N GLU A 115 -21.61 -17.43 11.98
CA GLU A 115 -21.63 -18.88 12.05
C GLU A 115 -23.06 -19.32 12.46
N GLU A 116 -23.90 -19.70 11.48
CA GLU A 116 -25.17 -20.43 11.71
C GLU A 116 -24.96 -21.83 12.32
#